data_AF-A0A194AI43-F1
#
_entry.id   AF-A0A194AI43-F1
#
_cell.length_a   1.000
_cell.length_b   1.000
_cell.length_c   1.000
_cell.angle_alpha   90.00
_cell.angle_beta   90.00
_cell.angle_gamma   90.00
#
_symmetry.space_group_name_H-M   'P 1'
#
loop_
_entity.id
_entity.type
_entity.pdbx_description
1 polymer ?
#
loop_
_entity_poly.entity_id
_entity_poly.type
_entity_poly.pdbx_seq_one_letter_code
_entity_poly.pdbx_strand_id
1 'polypeptide(L)'
;MEAHLRTERAHAFVVTEADLQKIWTSLEKDIGTVSAEISFNDSIERKVESFNDLMSFENSINKKIKRIEIYGRSDTNNNRARVLFSDSKYRPIEITATGEDKAITSFGDNINEIIDGLKPWYSIISKLDFFYIIGFVCWFAFMLLDIITPDTTNSIAIELAHGIKMILALLGIFAAIALTIWGLNRLRSVYFPFASFAIGQGLERHRVQENVRWGVVVAFIVSLSASTVFAVLT
;
A
#
# COMPACT_ATOMS: atom_id res chain seq x y z
N MET A 1 -8.08 36.44 3.87
CA MET A 1 -8.62 35.35 4.71
C MET A 1 -7.59 34.24 4.71
N GLU A 2 -7.21 33.74 5.88
CA GLU A 2 -6.25 32.64 6.00
C GLU A 2 -7.00 31.31 5.88
N ALA A 3 -6.47 30.41 5.07
CA ALA A 3 -7.02 29.08 4.85
C ALA A 3 -6.01 28.01 5.25
N HIS A 4 -6.52 26.88 5.70
CA HIS A 4 -5.75 25.71 6.09
C HIS A 4 -6.29 24.48 5.35
N LEU A 5 -5.40 23.80 4.63
CA LEU A 5 -5.65 22.52 4.00
C LEU A 5 -4.85 21.45 4.74
N ARG A 6 -5.54 20.39 5.17
CA ARG A 6 -4.90 19.18 5.66
C ARG A 6 -5.61 17.98 5.06
N THR A 7 -4.88 17.13 4.36
CA THR A 7 -5.43 15.96 3.70
C THR A 7 -4.47 14.79 3.83
N GLU A 8 -5.00 13.64 4.22
CA GLU A 8 -4.27 12.39 4.32
C GLU A 8 -4.91 11.38 3.35
N ARG A 9 -4.08 10.65 2.62
CA ARG A 9 -4.54 9.68 1.61
C ARG A 9 -3.93 8.32 1.92
N ALA A 10 -4.70 7.45 2.55
CA ALA A 10 -4.24 6.12 2.96
C ALA A 10 -4.39 5.09 1.85
N HIS A 11 -3.86 5.33 0.64
CA HIS A 11 -3.86 4.36 -0.46
C HIS A 11 -2.45 4.06 -0.95
N ALA A 12 -2.28 2.94 -1.65
CA ALA A 12 -0.98 2.65 -2.23
C ALA A 12 -0.69 3.65 -3.35
N PHE A 13 0.57 3.97 -3.57
CA PHE A 13 0.95 4.91 -4.61
C PHE A 13 2.14 4.44 -5.42
N VAL A 14 2.20 4.92 -6.65
CA VAL A 14 3.36 4.87 -7.52
C VAL A 14 3.66 6.29 -7.94
N VAL A 15 4.80 6.81 -7.50
CA VAL A 15 5.23 8.17 -7.85
C VAL A 15 6.32 8.07 -8.89
N THR A 16 6.08 8.64 -10.06
CA THR A 16 7.07 8.78 -11.14
C THR A 16 7.72 10.15 -11.13
N GLU A 17 8.77 10.32 -11.94
CA GLU A 17 9.38 11.63 -12.21
C GLU A 17 8.37 12.65 -12.74
N ALA A 18 7.52 12.25 -13.70
CA ALA A 18 6.51 13.13 -14.29
C ALA A 18 5.48 13.61 -13.24
N ASP A 19 5.14 12.75 -12.28
CA ASP A 19 4.22 13.12 -11.20
C ASP A 19 4.86 14.10 -10.23
N LEU A 20 6.12 13.86 -9.84
CA LEU A 20 6.88 14.78 -8.99
C LEU A 20 7.04 16.15 -9.66
N GLN A 21 7.26 16.18 -10.98
CA GLN A 21 7.35 17.41 -11.73
C GLN A 21 6.03 18.20 -11.66
N LYS A 22 4.88 17.55 -11.84
CA LYS A 22 3.57 18.21 -11.71
C LYS A 22 3.37 18.79 -10.31
N ILE A 23 3.76 18.06 -9.27
CA ILE A 23 3.66 18.52 -7.88
C ILE A 23 4.59 19.71 -7.65
N TRP A 24 5.83 19.62 -8.12
CA TRP A 24 6.83 20.68 -8.02
C TRP A 24 6.33 21.96 -8.69
N THR A 25 5.88 21.87 -9.95
CA THR A 25 5.35 23.02 -10.69
C THR A 25 4.07 23.58 -10.05
N SER A 26 3.20 22.74 -9.47
CA SER A 26 2.02 23.19 -8.74
C SER A 26 2.40 24.03 -7.50
N LEU A 27 3.39 23.57 -6.73
CA LEU A 27 3.92 24.30 -5.58
C LEU A 27 4.62 25.61 -5.99
N GLU A 28 5.42 25.59 -7.05
CA GLU A 28 6.10 26.79 -7.56
C GLU A 28 5.09 27.86 -7.99
N LYS A 29 4.03 27.44 -8.69
CA LYS A 29 3.00 28.31 -9.22
C LYS A 29 2.13 28.92 -8.12
N ASP A 30 1.62 28.10 -7.20
CA ASP A 30 0.58 28.53 -6.27
C ASP A 30 1.14 28.97 -4.90
N ILE A 31 2.35 28.54 -4.53
CA ILE A 31 2.95 28.78 -3.21
C ILE A 31 4.21 29.64 -3.28
N GLY A 32 5.19 29.26 -4.09
CA GLY A 32 6.46 30.01 -4.22
C GLY A 32 7.68 29.09 -4.28
N THR A 33 8.80 29.50 -3.68
CA THR A 33 10.06 28.75 -3.71
C THR A 33 9.88 27.32 -3.18
N VAL A 34 10.36 26.35 -3.96
CA VAL A 34 10.20 24.91 -3.65
C VAL A 34 11.54 24.30 -3.27
N SER A 35 11.50 23.40 -2.30
CA SER A 35 12.62 22.55 -1.91
C SER A 35 12.10 21.15 -1.61
N ALA A 36 12.98 20.16 -1.58
CA ALA A 36 12.60 18.82 -1.19
C ALA A 36 13.64 18.14 -0.30
N GLU A 37 13.16 17.16 0.44
CA GLU A 37 13.94 16.31 1.33
C GLU A 37 13.65 14.85 0.99
N ILE A 38 14.71 14.09 0.75
CA ILE A 38 14.63 12.66 0.48
C ILE A 38 15.28 11.90 1.62
N SER A 39 14.56 10.93 2.19
CA SER A 39 15.12 9.96 3.14
C SER A 39 15.25 8.58 2.48
N PHE A 40 16.42 7.98 2.64
CA PHE A 40 16.75 6.66 2.12
C PHE A 40 16.64 5.58 3.20
N ASN A 41 16.71 4.31 2.79
CA ASN A 41 16.66 3.16 3.69
C ASN A 41 17.87 3.03 4.63
N ASP A 42 19.00 3.63 4.27
CA ASP A 42 20.23 3.74 5.07
C ASP A 42 20.19 4.91 6.08
N SER A 43 19.03 5.53 6.25
CA SER A 43 18.79 6.68 7.15
C SER A 43 19.53 7.96 6.74
N ILE A 44 20.08 8.02 5.53
CA ILE A 44 20.63 9.27 4.99
C ILE A 44 19.47 10.16 4.51
N GLU A 45 19.57 11.44 4.85
CA GLU A 45 18.65 12.47 4.38
C GLU A 45 19.40 13.49 3.50
N ARG A 46 18.75 13.90 2.41
CA ARG A 46 19.30 14.85 1.44
C ARG A 46 18.27 15.93 1.18
N LYS A 47 18.70 17.20 1.26
CA LYS A 47 17.89 18.36 0.91
C LYS A 47 18.33 18.90 -0.44
N VAL A 48 17.37 19.30 -1.26
CA VAL A 48 17.59 19.87 -2.58
C VAL A 48 16.67 21.07 -2.79
N GLU A 49 17.17 22.03 -3.56
CA GLU A 49 16.47 23.27 -3.89
C GLU A 49 16.02 23.29 -5.36
N SER A 50 16.43 22.29 -6.15
CA SER A 50 16.03 22.17 -7.56
C SER A 50 15.44 20.80 -7.86
N PHE A 51 14.48 20.79 -8.79
CA PHE A 51 13.89 19.55 -9.29
C PHE A 51 14.93 18.66 -9.99
N ASN A 52 15.89 19.26 -10.70
CA ASN A 52 16.95 18.51 -11.38
C ASN A 52 17.84 17.76 -10.38
N ASP A 53 18.18 18.38 -9.25
CA ASP A 53 18.94 17.71 -8.20
C ASP A 53 18.12 16.58 -7.57
N LEU A 54 16.80 16.78 -7.38
CA LEU A 54 15.88 15.73 -6.92
C LEU A 54 15.89 14.51 -7.86
N MET A 55 15.89 14.73 -9.18
CA MET A 55 15.89 13.65 -10.17
C MET A 55 17.26 13.01 -10.37
N SER A 56 18.34 13.66 -9.95
CA SER A 56 19.71 13.11 -10.01
C SER A 56 19.92 11.90 -9.09
N PHE A 57 19.05 11.71 -8.08
CA PHE A 57 19.20 10.60 -7.14
C PHE A 57 18.74 9.27 -7.74
N GLU A 58 19.62 8.28 -7.67
CA GLU A 58 19.27 6.91 -8.02
C GLU A 58 18.52 6.19 -6.90
N ASN A 59 17.37 5.58 -7.23
CA ASN A 59 16.67 4.66 -6.33
C ASN A 59 17.21 3.23 -6.46
N SER A 60 18.45 2.98 -6.05
CA SER A 60 19.05 1.63 -6.08
C SER A 60 18.45 0.68 -5.03
N ILE A 61 18.80 -0.61 -5.01
CA ILE A 61 18.27 -1.56 -4.01
C ILE A 61 18.83 -1.25 -2.62
N ASN A 62 20.12 -0.90 -2.57
CA ASN A 62 20.82 -0.62 -1.32
C ASN A 62 20.51 0.78 -0.79
N LYS A 63 20.17 1.73 -1.67
CA LYS A 63 19.74 3.10 -1.33
C LYS A 63 18.31 3.33 -1.79
N LYS A 64 17.39 2.54 -1.26
CA LYS A 64 15.98 2.64 -1.64
C LYS A 64 15.37 3.89 -1.01
N ILE A 65 14.70 4.71 -1.80
CA ILE A 65 13.93 5.85 -1.29
C ILE A 65 12.79 5.35 -0.40
N LYS A 66 12.72 5.88 0.83
CA LYS A 66 11.64 5.63 1.78
C LYS A 66 10.67 6.78 1.87
N ARG A 67 11.18 8.01 1.74
CA ARG A 67 10.41 9.23 1.94
C ARG A 67 10.86 10.29 0.96
N ILE A 68 9.90 10.99 0.36
CA ILE A 68 10.12 12.23 -0.36
C ILE A 68 9.16 13.25 0.22
N GLU A 69 9.69 14.40 0.58
CA GLU A 69 8.92 15.51 1.11
C GLU A 69 9.23 16.76 0.32
N ILE A 70 8.20 17.39 -0.24
CA ILE A 70 8.34 18.58 -1.06
C ILE A 70 7.67 19.74 -0.32
N TYR A 71 8.43 20.81 -0.10
CA TYR A 71 8.02 21.98 0.62
C TYR A 71 7.93 23.16 -0.35
N GLY A 72 6.79 23.85 -0.36
CA GLY A 72 6.64 25.16 -0.98
C GLY A 72 6.56 26.24 0.09
N ARG A 73 7.27 27.34 -0.10
CA ARG A 73 7.20 28.51 0.79
C ARG A 73 7.25 29.80 -0.03
N SER A 74 6.33 30.71 0.26
CA SER A 74 6.39 32.07 -0.25
C SER A 74 7.33 32.91 0.62
N ASP A 75 8.15 33.74 -0.03
CA ASP A 75 8.99 34.74 0.63
C ASP A 75 8.21 36.03 0.94
N THR A 76 7.15 36.31 0.18
CA THR A 76 6.35 37.52 0.28
C THR A 76 5.09 37.33 1.11
N ASN A 77 4.43 36.17 0.97
CA ASN A 77 3.21 35.83 1.68
C ASN A 77 3.50 34.78 2.75
N ASN A 78 2.61 34.59 3.73
CA ASN A 78 2.77 33.50 4.71
C ASN A 78 2.32 32.13 4.14
N ASN A 79 2.35 31.95 2.82
CA ASN A 79 1.92 30.72 2.15
C ASN A 79 2.98 29.64 2.34
N ARG A 80 2.54 28.47 2.82
CA ARG A 80 3.38 27.30 3.03
C ARG A 80 2.60 26.07 2.63
N ALA A 81 3.26 25.14 1.96
CA ALA A 81 2.69 23.86 1.62
C ALA A 81 3.73 22.76 1.74
N ARG A 82 3.27 21.54 1.98
CA ARG A 82 4.07 20.36 2.23
C ARG A 82 3.33 19.17 1.64
N VAL A 83 4.01 18.43 0.78
CA VAL A 83 3.54 17.17 0.22
C VAL A 83 4.53 16.09 0.62
N LEU A 84 4.07 15.15 1.43
CA LEU A 84 4.87 14.04 1.96
C LEU A 84 4.42 12.74 1.31
N PHE A 85 5.38 12.01 0.75
CA PHE A 85 5.27 10.61 0.36
C PHE A 85 6.14 9.76 1.27
N SER A 86 5.59 8.71 1.86
CA SER A 86 6.33 7.80 2.73
C SER A 86 5.99 6.34 2.47
N ASP A 87 6.92 5.44 2.82
CA ASP A 87 6.71 4.00 2.80
C ASP A 87 5.87 3.48 3.98
N SER A 88 5.32 4.39 4.81
CA SER A 88 4.44 4.06 5.92
C SER A 88 3.08 3.56 5.42
N LYS A 89 2.64 2.44 5.98
CA LYS A 89 1.29 1.89 5.71
C LYS A 89 0.16 2.76 6.27
N TYR A 90 0.44 3.57 7.29
CA TYR A 90 -0.59 4.34 7.99
C TYR A 90 -0.83 5.71 7.35
N ARG A 91 0.26 6.39 6.94
CA ARG A 91 0.21 7.74 6.35
C ARG A 91 1.17 7.81 5.15
N PRO A 92 0.83 7.12 4.05
CA PRO A 92 1.71 7.06 2.89
C PRO A 92 1.78 8.40 2.16
N ILE A 93 0.69 9.18 2.19
CA ILE A 93 0.60 10.50 1.57
C ILE A 93 -0.04 11.47 2.56
N GLU A 94 0.66 12.56 2.84
CA GLU A 94 0.17 13.66 3.69
C GLU A 94 0.39 14.99 2.97
N ILE A 95 -0.66 15.82 2.95
CA ILE A 95 -0.65 17.13 2.32
C ILE A 95 -1.06 18.13 3.40
N THR A 96 -0.23 19.13 3.63
CA THR A 96 -0.58 20.27 4.48
C THR A 96 -0.28 21.57 3.75
N ALA A 97 -1.20 22.53 3.81
CA ALA A 97 -0.96 23.86 3.28
C ALA A 97 -1.68 24.91 4.13
N THR A 98 -1.05 26.08 4.28
CA THR A 98 -1.55 27.21 5.05
C THR A 98 -1.20 28.50 4.32
N GLY A 99 -2.12 29.44 4.23
CA GLY A 99 -1.86 30.71 3.57
C GLY A 99 -3.11 31.44 3.11
N GLU A 100 -2.97 32.23 2.05
CA GLU A 100 -4.06 32.94 1.41
C GLU A 100 -5.08 31.99 0.76
N ASP A 101 -6.36 32.18 1.09
CA ASP A 101 -7.48 31.34 0.64
C ASP A 101 -7.42 30.94 -0.84
N LYS A 102 -7.31 31.91 -1.75
CA LYS A 102 -7.28 31.67 -3.20
C LYS A 102 -6.11 30.75 -3.63
N ALA A 103 -4.94 30.95 -3.05
CA ALA A 103 -3.76 30.15 -3.36
C ALA A 103 -3.91 28.72 -2.82
N ILE A 104 -4.41 28.57 -1.59
CA ILE A 104 -4.61 27.27 -0.96
C ILE A 104 -5.71 26.46 -1.64
N THR A 105 -6.81 27.09 -2.06
CA THR A 105 -7.87 26.42 -2.83
C THR A 105 -7.36 25.93 -4.19
N SER A 106 -6.67 26.79 -4.96
CA SER A 106 -6.07 26.40 -6.25
C SER A 106 -5.09 25.24 -6.09
N PHE A 107 -4.18 25.35 -5.12
CA PHE A 107 -3.22 24.29 -4.83
C PHE A 107 -3.93 22.99 -4.43
N GLY A 108 -4.93 23.10 -3.55
CA GLY A 108 -5.72 21.96 -3.05
C GLY A 108 -6.43 21.18 -4.16
N ASP A 109 -7.07 21.88 -5.10
CA ASP A 109 -7.78 21.24 -6.21
C ASP A 109 -6.79 20.53 -7.14
N ASN A 110 -5.70 21.22 -7.53
CA ASN A 110 -4.67 20.67 -8.41
C ASN A 110 -3.95 19.47 -7.78
N ILE A 111 -3.56 19.56 -6.50
CA ILE A 111 -2.79 18.51 -5.85
C ILE A 111 -3.65 17.26 -5.62
N ASN A 112 -4.93 17.42 -5.28
CA ASN A 112 -5.82 16.29 -5.09
C ASN A 112 -6.00 15.48 -6.38
N GLU A 113 -6.15 16.14 -7.52
CA GLU A 113 -6.22 15.47 -8.82
C GLU A 113 -4.95 14.69 -9.14
N ILE A 114 -3.77 15.30 -8.92
CA ILE A 114 -2.48 14.62 -9.13
C ILE A 114 -2.39 13.39 -8.23
N ILE A 115 -2.68 13.54 -6.94
CA ILE A 115 -2.56 12.47 -5.94
C ILE A 115 -3.50 11.31 -6.21
N ASP A 116 -4.75 11.59 -6.59
CA ASP A 116 -5.71 10.54 -6.94
C ASP A 116 -5.27 9.77 -8.21
N GLY A 117 -4.53 10.42 -9.11
CA GLY A 117 -3.87 9.79 -10.27
C GLY A 117 -2.70 8.86 -9.93
N LEU A 118 -2.10 8.96 -8.74
CA LEU A 118 -1.00 8.09 -8.31
C LEU A 118 -1.45 6.70 -7.87
N LYS A 119 -2.76 6.50 -7.70
CA LYS A 119 -3.36 5.28 -7.20
C LYS A 119 -3.21 4.16 -8.23
N PRO A 120 -2.41 3.11 -7.97
CA PRO A 120 -2.34 1.97 -8.86
C PRO A 120 -3.62 1.13 -8.75
N TRP A 121 -3.94 0.40 -9.82
CA TRP A 121 -5.09 -0.51 -9.87
C TRP A 121 -5.08 -1.54 -8.72
N TYR A 122 -3.90 -1.98 -8.30
CA TYR A 122 -3.72 -2.96 -7.22
C TYR A 122 -3.83 -2.36 -5.81
N SER A 123 -4.11 -1.05 -5.66
CA SER A 123 -4.16 -0.41 -4.34
C SER A 123 -5.17 -1.05 -3.38
N ILE A 124 -6.20 -1.71 -3.90
CA ILE A 124 -7.17 -2.45 -3.08
C ILE A 124 -6.47 -3.67 -2.47
N ILE A 125 -5.75 -4.44 -3.29
CA ILE A 125 -5.04 -5.67 -2.90
C ILE A 125 -3.95 -5.37 -1.86
N SER A 126 -3.19 -4.29 -2.03
CA SER A 126 -2.13 -3.91 -1.09
C SER A 126 -2.64 -3.60 0.33
N LYS A 127 -3.93 -3.27 0.49
CA LYS A 127 -4.57 -2.98 1.79
C LYS A 127 -5.18 -4.21 2.44
N LEU A 128 -5.47 -5.26 1.69
CA LEU A 128 -6.12 -6.45 2.21
C LEU A 128 -5.23 -7.12 3.26
N ASP A 129 -5.72 -7.26 4.49
CA ASP A 129 -5.09 -8.10 5.49
C ASP A 129 -5.69 -9.51 5.41
N PHE A 130 -4.86 -10.46 4.98
CA PHE A 130 -5.27 -11.86 4.84
C PHE A 130 -5.67 -12.50 6.15
N PHE A 131 -5.29 -11.91 7.30
CA PHE A 131 -5.78 -12.36 8.60
C PHE A 131 -7.32 -12.28 8.68
N TYR A 132 -7.92 -11.14 8.30
CA TYR A 132 -9.37 -10.98 8.35
C TYR A 132 -10.08 -11.83 7.29
N ILE A 133 -9.49 -11.97 6.10
CA ILE A 133 -10.08 -12.76 5.01
C ILE A 133 -10.12 -14.25 5.41
N ILE A 134 -8.98 -14.81 5.82
CA ILE A 134 -8.88 -16.22 6.21
C ILE A 134 -9.68 -16.45 7.50
N GLY A 135 -9.62 -15.53 8.46
CA GLY A 135 -10.44 -15.58 9.67
C GLY A 135 -11.93 -15.66 9.37
N PHE A 136 -12.43 -14.83 8.45
CA PHE A 136 -13.83 -14.86 8.02
C PHE A 136 -14.18 -16.17 7.32
N VAL A 137 -13.33 -16.68 6.43
CA VAL A 137 -13.56 -17.97 5.75
C VAL A 137 -13.60 -19.13 6.75
N CYS A 138 -12.67 -19.18 7.70
CA CYS A 138 -12.66 -20.21 8.73
C CYS A 138 -13.89 -20.12 9.64
N TRP A 139 -14.28 -18.91 10.05
CA TRP A 139 -15.48 -18.68 10.86
C TRP A 139 -16.75 -19.08 10.11
N PHE A 140 -16.86 -18.72 8.83
CA PHE A 140 -18.00 -19.09 7.98
C PHE A 140 -18.08 -20.60 7.77
N ALA A 141 -16.94 -21.26 7.49
CA ALA A 141 -16.87 -22.71 7.39
C ALA A 141 -17.28 -23.40 8.69
N PHE A 142 -16.84 -22.87 9.85
CA PHE A 142 -17.25 -23.37 11.16
C PHE A 142 -18.76 -23.24 11.38
N MET A 143 -19.36 -22.09 11.07
CA MET A 143 -20.81 -21.88 11.14
C MET A 143 -21.59 -22.86 10.25
N LEU A 144 -21.11 -23.11 9.02
CA LEU A 144 -21.73 -24.08 8.13
C LEU A 144 -21.64 -25.51 8.67
N LEU A 145 -20.49 -25.88 9.23
CA LEU A 145 -20.31 -27.19 9.85
C LEU A 145 -21.26 -27.37 11.05
N ASP A 146 -21.42 -26.34 11.88
CA ASP A 146 -22.33 -26.36 13.05
C ASP A 146 -23.79 -26.59 12.62
N ILE A 147 -24.25 -25.93 11.55
CA ILE A 147 -25.61 -26.10 11.01
C ILE A 147 -25.85 -27.52 10.44
N ILE A 148 -24.82 -28.10 9.80
CA ILE A 148 -24.94 -29.40 9.11
C ILE A 148 -24.73 -30.57 10.07
N THR A 149 -24.01 -30.37 11.17
CA THR A 149 -23.71 -31.43 12.13
C THR A 149 -24.90 -31.59 13.08
N PRO A 150 -25.64 -32.72 13.05
CA PRO A 150 -26.75 -32.93 13.96
C PRO A 150 -26.25 -32.95 15.42
N ASP A 151 -27.05 -32.40 16.34
CA ASP A 151 -26.81 -32.42 17.79
C ASP A 151 -26.79 -33.88 18.32
N THR A 152 -25.70 -34.59 18.08
CA THR A 152 -25.46 -35.90 18.69
C THR A 152 -24.86 -35.68 20.07
N THR A 153 -25.72 -35.35 21.03
CA THR A 153 -25.39 -35.28 22.47
C THR A 153 -25.19 -36.68 23.03
N ASN A 154 -24.23 -37.42 22.49
CA ASN A 154 -23.73 -38.65 23.11
C ASN A 154 -22.38 -38.30 23.73
N SER A 155 -22.38 -38.13 25.06
CA SER A 155 -21.18 -37.95 25.87
C SER A 155 -20.36 -39.23 25.87
N ILE A 156 -19.65 -39.49 24.77
CA ILE A 156 -18.67 -40.56 24.71
C ILE A 156 -17.50 -40.12 25.58
N ALA A 157 -17.16 -40.91 26.60
CA ALA A 157 -15.97 -40.67 27.40
C ALA A 157 -14.75 -40.70 26.48
N ILE A 158 -14.15 -39.52 26.24
CA ILE A 158 -12.99 -39.40 25.36
C ILE A 158 -11.81 -40.01 26.12
N GLU A 159 -11.28 -41.11 25.59
CA GLU A 159 -10.03 -41.68 26.07
C GLU A 159 -8.89 -40.66 25.94
N LEU A 160 -8.04 -40.51 26.96
CA LEU A 160 -7.00 -39.47 27.02
C LEU A 160 -6.13 -39.41 25.75
N ALA A 161 -5.81 -40.58 25.16
CA ALA A 161 -5.04 -40.68 23.92
C ALA A 161 -5.77 -40.06 22.71
N HIS A 162 -7.09 -40.23 22.63
CA HIS A 162 -7.92 -39.59 21.60
C HIS A 162 -8.00 -38.07 21.81
N GLY A 163 -8.11 -37.61 23.06
CA GLY A 163 -8.06 -36.19 23.40
C GLY A 163 -6.76 -35.51 22.96
N ILE A 164 -5.60 -36.14 23.24
CA ILE A 164 -4.29 -35.63 22.83
C ILE A 164 -4.17 -35.57 21.29
N LYS A 165 -4.63 -36.60 20.57
CA LYS A 165 -4.63 -36.61 19.09
C LYS A 165 -5.48 -35.47 18.52
N MET A 166 -6.67 -35.21 19.08
CA MET A 166 -7.52 -34.12 18.64
C MET A 166 -6.88 -32.75 18.88
N ILE A 167 -6.26 -32.54 20.05
CA ILE A 167 -5.53 -31.30 20.35
C ILE A 167 -4.38 -31.10 19.36
N LEU A 168 -3.60 -32.14 19.07
CA LEU A 168 -2.50 -32.07 18.09
C LEU A 168 -3.01 -31.77 16.68
N ALA A 169 -4.12 -32.39 16.25
CA ALA A 169 -4.74 -32.11 14.96
C ALA A 169 -5.20 -30.65 14.87
N LEU A 170 -5.85 -30.15 15.92
CA LEU A 170 -6.30 -28.75 16.01
C LEU A 170 -5.12 -27.77 15.95
N LEU A 171 -4.06 -28.03 16.72
CA LEU A 171 -2.82 -27.24 16.66
C LEU A 171 -2.19 -27.27 15.26
N GLY A 172 -2.20 -28.42 14.59
CA GLY A 172 -1.73 -28.56 13.21
C GLY A 172 -2.53 -27.69 12.23
N ILE A 173 -3.85 -27.65 12.36
CA ILE A 173 -4.73 -26.80 11.54
C ILE A 173 -4.42 -25.32 11.80
N PHE A 174 -4.33 -24.89 13.07
CA PHE A 174 -3.99 -23.51 13.40
C PHE A 174 -2.62 -23.10 12.89
N ALA A 175 -1.62 -23.99 12.99
CA ALA A 175 -0.30 -23.75 12.44
C ALA A 175 -0.33 -23.61 10.91
N ALA A 176 -1.06 -24.46 10.20
CA ALA A 176 -1.23 -24.37 8.76
C ALA A 176 -1.92 -23.05 8.32
N ILE A 177 -2.97 -22.64 9.05
CA ILE A 177 -3.66 -21.37 8.83
C ILE A 177 -2.70 -20.20 9.04
N ALA A 178 -1.97 -20.18 10.16
CA ALA A 178 -1.02 -19.12 10.48
C ALA A 178 0.09 -19.01 9.43
N LEU A 179 0.66 -20.14 8.99
CA LEU A 179 1.66 -20.18 7.92
C LEU A 179 1.09 -19.67 6.59
N THR A 180 -0.16 -20.00 6.28
CA THR A 180 -0.84 -19.51 5.07
C THR A 180 -1.04 -18.00 5.11
N ILE A 181 -1.55 -17.46 6.24
CA ILE A 181 -1.71 -16.01 6.43
C ILE A 181 -0.37 -15.30 6.31
N TRP A 182 0.68 -15.83 6.96
CA TRP A 182 2.02 -15.26 6.91
C TRP A 182 2.58 -15.27 5.48
N GLY A 183 2.46 -16.40 4.78
CA GLY A 183 2.90 -16.56 3.39
C GLY A 183 2.20 -15.60 2.44
N LEU A 184 0.87 -15.49 2.51
CA LEU A 184 0.09 -14.57 1.68
C LEU A 184 0.41 -13.10 1.99
N ASN A 185 0.54 -12.74 3.27
CA ASN A 185 0.93 -11.38 3.66
C ASN A 185 2.35 -11.02 3.19
N ARG A 186 3.27 -12.00 3.19
CA ARG A 186 4.63 -11.86 2.65
C ARG A 186 4.59 -11.66 1.14
N LEU A 187 3.90 -12.53 0.40
CA LEU A 187 3.72 -12.42 -1.05
C LEU A 187 3.10 -11.07 -1.43
N ARG A 188 2.05 -10.65 -0.72
CA ARG A 188 1.42 -9.33 -0.89
C ARG A 188 2.42 -8.21 -0.74
N SER A 189 3.23 -8.21 0.32
CA SER A 189 4.21 -7.15 0.57
C SER A 189 5.31 -7.05 -0.50
N VAL A 190 5.59 -8.17 -1.18
CA VAL A 190 6.62 -8.25 -2.23
C VAL A 190 6.06 -7.81 -3.59
N TYR A 191 4.91 -8.35 -3.99
CA TYR A 191 4.35 -8.11 -5.32
C TYR A 191 3.44 -6.87 -5.39
N PHE A 192 2.78 -6.53 -4.29
CA PHE A 192 1.83 -5.40 -4.20
C PHE A 192 2.33 -4.38 -3.15
N PRO A 193 3.46 -3.70 -3.42
CA PRO A 193 4.02 -2.74 -2.47
C PRO A 193 3.08 -1.55 -2.27
N PHE A 194 2.99 -1.08 -1.02
CA PHE A 194 2.12 0.05 -0.67
C PHE A 194 2.70 1.39 -1.14
N ALA A 195 4.02 1.54 -1.17
CA ALA A 195 4.70 2.73 -1.68
C ALA A 195 5.74 2.32 -2.72
N SER A 196 5.73 2.98 -3.88
CA SER A 196 6.68 2.75 -4.95
C SER A 196 7.17 4.10 -5.51
N PHE A 197 8.48 4.32 -5.42
CA PHE A 197 9.15 5.48 -6.02
C PHE A 197 9.80 5.04 -7.34
N ALA A 198 9.15 5.31 -8.46
CA ALA A 198 9.60 4.95 -9.81
C ALA A 198 10.54 6.02 -10.38
N ILE A 199 11.68 6.24 -9.71
CA ILE A 199 12.69 7.25 -10.05
C ILE A 199 14.03 6.54 -10.35
N GLY A 200 14.73 6.93 -11.41
CA GLY A 200 15.98 6.31 -11.83
C GLY A 200 15.86 4.79 -11.98
N GLN A 201 16.73 4.02 -11.33
CA GLN A 201 16.67 2.55 -11.31
C GLN A 201 15.35 1.98 -10.72
N GLY A 202 14.61 2.78 -9.95
CA GLY A 202 13.31 2.40 -9.41
C GLY A 202 12.25 2.20 -10.49
N LEU A 203 12.34 2.93 -11.61
CA LEU A 203 11.41 2.84 -12.74
C LEU A 203 11.46 1.45 -13.40
N GLU A 204 12.67 0.95 -13.67
CA GLU A 204 12.83 -0.36 -14.31
C GLU A 204 12.36 -1.49 -13.39
N ARG A 205 12.67 -1.41 -12.08
CA ARG A 205 12.14 -2.37 -11.11
C ARG A 205 10.62 -2.33 -11.05
N HIS A 206 10.02 -1.14 -11.11
CA HIS A 206 8.57 -1.01 -11.13
C HIS A 206 7.96 -1.68 -12.36
N ARG A 207 8.56 -1.49 -13.54
CA ARG A 207 8.13 -2.12 -14.79
C ARG A 207 8.17 -3.65 -14.73
N VAL A 208 9.28 -4.21 -14.23
CA VAL A 208 9.40 -5.67 -14.03
C VAL A 208 8.36 -6.16 -13.02
N GLN A 209 8.16 -5.45 -11.91
CA GLN A 209 7.16 -5.80 -10.90
C GLN A 209 5.74 -5.75 -11.46
N GLU A 210 5.41 -4.80 -12.33
CA GLU A 210 4.11 -4.71 -12.98
C GLU A 210 3.82 -5.95 -13.85
N ASN A 211 4.79 -6.38 -14.65
CA ASN A 211 4.66 -7.61 -15.45
C ASN A 211 4.44 -8.84 -14.57
N VAL A 212 5.17 -8.95 -13.47
CA VAL A 212 5.00 -10.06 -12.53
C VAL A 212 3.63 -10.00 -11.84
N ARG A 213 3.15 -8.82 -11.43
CA ARG A 213 1.81 -8.66 -10.86
C ARG A 213 0.73 -9.13 -11.83
N TRP A 214 0.80 -8.73 -13.10
CA TRP A 214 -0.11 -9.20 -14.13
C TRP A 214 -0.04 -10.71 -14.32
N GLY A 215 1.18 -11.28 -14.36
CA GLY A 215 1.36 -12.73 -14.43
C GLY A 215 0.67 -13.47 -13.29
N VAL A 216 0.79 -12.97 -12.05
CA VAL A 216 0.12 -13.54 -10.87
C VAL A 216 -1.41 -13.47 -11.00
N VAL A 217 -1.96 -12.33 -11.43
CA VAL A 217 -3.41 -12.18 -11.60
C VAL A 217 -3.94 -13.10 -12.70
N VAL A 218 -3.26 -13.18 -13.85
CA VAL A 218 -3.65 -14.06 -14.95
C VAL A 218 -3.59 -15.52 -14.53
N ALA A 219 -2.50 -15.95 -13.88
CA ALA A 219 -2.36 -17.31 -13.37
C ALA A 219 -3.48 -17.66 -12.37
N PHE A 220 -3.85 -16.71 -11.50
CA PHE A 220 -4.95 -16.89 -10.55
C PHE A 220 -6.30 -17.07 -11.27
N ILE A 221 -6.62 -16.20 -12.24
CA ILE A 221 -7.86 -16.30 -13.02
C ILE A 221 -7.94 -17.63 -13.78
N VAL A 222 -6.86 -18.02 -14.47
CA VAL A 222 -6.79 -19.28 -15.21
C VAL A 222 -6.98 -20.49 -14.29
N SER A 223 -6.36 -20.48 -13.11
CA SER A 223 -6.50 -21.56 -12.13
C SER A 223 -7.93 -21.65 -11.60
N LEU A 224 -8.59 -20.52 -11.36
CA LEU A 224 -9.97 -20.46 -10.90
C LEU A 224 -10.95 -20.94 -11.99
N SER A 225 -10.73 -20.54 -13.24
CA SER A 225 -11.49 -21.03 -14.39
C SER A 225 -11.31 -22.54 -14.59
N ALA A 226 -10.07 -23.05 -14.50
CA ALA A 226 -9.82 -24.49 -14.63
C ALA A 226 -10.51 -25.31 -13.53
N SER A 227 -10.44 -24.84 -12.28
CA SER A 227 -11.09 -25.49 -11.13
C SER A 227 -12.62 -25.51 -11.25
N THR A 228 -13.22 -24.40 -11.66
CA THR A 228 -14.68 -24.32 -11.86
C THR A 228 -15.16 -25.21 -13.00
N VAL A 229 -14.45 -25.24 -14.13
CA VAL A 229 -14.76 -26.17 -15.24
C VAL A 229 -14.65 -27.62 -14.77
N PHE A 230 -13.60 -27.97 -14.03
CA PHE A 230 -13.44 -29.31 -13.49
C PHE A 230 -14.60 -29.69 -12.57
N ALA A 231 -14.95 -28.82 -11.62
CA ALA A 231 -16.04 -29.06 -10.66
C ALA A 231 -17.44 -29.17 -11.28
N VAL A 232 -17.68 -28.58 -12.46
CA VAL A 232 -18.95 -28.72 -13.19
C VAL A 232 -18.98 -30.01 -14.02
N LEU A 233 -17.82 -30.51 -14.45
CA LEU A 233 -17.72 -31.72 -15.27
C LEU A 233 -17.71 -33.01 -14.45
N THR A 234 -17.31 -32.96 -13.17
CA THR A 234 -17.37 -34.07 -12.20
C THR A 234 -18.62 -34.03 -11.37
#